data_AF-A0A1S5QI19-F1
#
_entry.id   AF-A0A1S5QI19-F1
#
_cell.length_a   1.000
_cell.length_b   1.000
_cell.length_c   1.000
_cell.angle_alpha   90.00
_cell.angle_beta   90.00
_cell.angle_gamma   90.00
#
_symmetry.space_group_name_H-M   'P 1'
#
loop_
_entity.id
_entity.type
_entity.pdbx_description
1 polymer ?
#
loop_
_entity_poly.entity_id
_entity_poly.type
_entity_poly.pdbx_seq_one_letter_code
_entity_poly.pdbx_strand_id
1 'polypeptide(L)'
;LTPHTLPPGTIVYKTDTSMYPKGYFVQDTSFDFFNYAGLHRSVVLYTTPTTYIDDITVITNVEQDIGLVTYWISVQGSEHFQLEVHLLDADGKVVAHGTGNQGQLQVPSVNLWWPYLMHEHPAYMYSLEVKVTTTESVTDYYTLPVGIRTVAVTKSKFLINGKPFYFQGVNKHEDSDIRGKGFDWPLLVKDFNLLRWLGANSFRTSHYPYSEEVLQLCDRYGIVVIDECPGVGIVLPQSFGNESLRHHLEVMEELVRRDKNHPAVVMWSVANEPSSALKPAAYYFKTLITHTKALDL
;
A
#
# COMPACT_ATOMS: atom_id res chain seq x y z
N LEU A 1 -19.94 2.92 -13.97
CA LEU A 1 -20.33 2.91 -12.54
C LEU A 1 -21.52 1.96 -12.38
N THR A 2 -21.39 0.94 -11.55
CA THR A 2 -22.45 -0.08 -11.33
C THR A 2 -22.52 -0.41 -9.84
N PRO A 3 -23.56 -1.13 -9.36
CA PRO A 3 -23.59 -1.61 -7.98
C PRO A 3 -22.44 -2.57 -7.61
N HIS A 4 -21.67 -3.03 -8.61
CA HIS A 4 -20.56 -3.97 -8.48
C HIS A 4 -19.19 -3.31 -8.62
N THR A 5 -19.11 -2.02 -9.01
CA THR A 5 -17.85 -1.27 -8.93
C THR A 5 -17.47 -1.01 -7.48
N LEU A 6 -16.19 -0.70 -7.24
CA LEU A 6 -15.68 -0.31 -5.93
C LEU A 6 -15.00 1.07 -6.06
N PRO A 7 -15.64 2.17 -5.60
CA PRO A 7 -16.90 2.22 -4.87
C PRO A 7 -18.14 1.95 -5.77
N PRO A 8 -19.25 1.49 -5.19
CA PRO A 8 -20.49 1.26 -5.93
C PRO A 8 -21.20 2.56 -6.27
N GLY A 9 -21.98 2.53 -7.35
CA GLY A 9 -22.90 3.61 -7.70
C GLY A 9 -23.71 3.29 -8.95
N THR A 10 -24.45 4.26 -9.47
CA THR A 10 -25.28 4.06 -10.66
C THR A 10 -25.22 5.23 -11.62
N ILE A 11 -25.61 4.99 -12.87
CA ILE A 11 -25.78 6.04 -13.87
C ILE A 11 -27.28 6.29 -14.02
N VAL A 12 -27.71 7.53 -13.80
CA VAL A 12 -29.11 7.93 -13.92
C VAL A 12 -29.25 8.86 -15.12
N TYR A 13 -29.87 8.36 -16.19
CA TYR A 13 -30.20 9.18 -17.35
C TYR A 13 -31.37 10.11 -17.04
N LYS A 14 -31.20 11.40 -17.32
CA LYS A 14 -32.29 12.36 -17.19
C LYS A 14 -33.12 12.35 -18.47
N THR A 15 -34.39 12.02 -18.35
CA THR A 15 -35.30 11.83 -19.48
C THR A 15 -36.12 13.07 -19.81
N ASP A 16 -36.12 14.08 -18.94
CA ASP A 16 -36.79 15.36 -19.21
C ASP A 16 -35.99 16.19 -20.20
N THR A 17 -36.44 16.16 -21.46
CA THR A 17 -35.81 16.86 -22.59
C THR A 17 -36.01 18.37 -22.56
N SER A 18 -36.89 18.90 -21.69
CA SER A 18 -37.04 20.35 -21.50
C SER A 18 -35.92 20.93 -20.64
N MET A 19 -35.34 20.13 -19.75
CA MET A 19 -34.27 20.54 -18.83
C MET A 19 -32.88 20.03 -19.24
N TYR A 20 -32.81 18.85 -19.87
CA TYR A 20 -31.55 18.17 -20.14
C TYR A 20 -31.41 17.74 -21.60
N PRO A 21 -30.20 17.84 -22.20
CA PRO A 21 -29.97 17.36 -23.55
C PRO A 21 -30.11 15.83 -23.64
N LYS A 22 -30.40 15.32 -24.84
CA LYS A 22 -30.50 13.88 -25.09
C LYS A 22 -29.21 13.18 -24.66
N GLY A 23 -29.34 12.12 -23.86
CA GLY A 23 -28.21 11.33 -23.38
C GLY A 23 -27.52 11.90 -22.14
N TYR A 24 -28.02 13.01 -21.57
CA TYR A 24 -27.53 13.52 -20.30
C TYR A 24 -27.75 12.50 -19.18
N PHE A 25 -26.71 12.26 -18.40
CA PHE A 25 -26.76 11.40 -17.23
C PHE A 25 -26.04 12.05 -16.07
N VAL A 26 -26.40 11.63 -14.87
CA VAL A 26 -25.67 11.93 -13.64
C VAL A 26 -25.16 10.63 -13.04
N GLN A 27 -24.04 10.72 -12.33
CA GLN A 27 -23.58 9.64 -11.47
C GLN A 27 -24.28 9.79 -10.13
N ASP A 28 -24.91 8.71 -9.67
CA ASP A 28 -25.49 8.61 -8.34
C ASP A 28 -24.57 7.73 -7.48
N THR A 29 -23.93 8.37 -6.51
CA THR A 29 -22.83 7.83 -5.71
C THR A 29 -23.11 8.04 -4.24
N SER A 30 -22.61 7.13 -3.38
CA SER A 30 -22.77 7.22 -1.93
C SER A 30 -21.42 7.46 -1.21
N PHE A 31 -20.57 8.30 -1.78
CA PHE A 31 -19.28 8.71 -1.22
C PHE A 31 -19.07 10.23 -1.34
N ASP A 32 -18.28 10.80 -0.44
CA ASP A 32 -18.09 12.26 -0.29
C ASP A 32 -16.72 12.72 -0.81
N PHE A 33 -16.49 12.55 -2.11
CA PHE A 33 -15.34 13.13 -2.81
C PHE A 33 -15.62 13.24 -4.31
N PHE A 34 -14.85 14.09 -4.99
CA PHE A 34 -14.94 14.22 -6.45
C PHE A 34 -14.46 12.95 -7.16
N ASN A 35 -15.32 12.40 -8.02
CA ASN A 35 -14.98 11.24 -8.85
C ASN A 35 -14.26 11.66 -10.14
N TYR A 36 -13.03 12.14 -10.00
CA TYR A 36 -12.19 12.56 -11.13
C TYR A 36 -11.95 11.40 -12.11
N ALA A 37 -11.95 11.71 -13.41
CA ALA A 37 -11.66 10.76 -14.49
C ALA A 37 -10.40 11.18 -15.26
N GLY A 38 -9.79 10.23 -15.98
CA GLY A 38 -8.62 10.45 -16.82
C GLY A 38 -7.34 9.83 -16.26
N LEU A 39 -6.22 10.10 -16.91
CA LEU A 39 -4.89 9.64 -16.50
C LEU A 39 -4.31 10.64 -15.50
N HIS A 40 -4.58 10.41 -14.22
CA HIS A 40 -4.20 11.30 -13.12
C HIS A 40 -2.86 10.94 -12.45
N ARG A 41 -2.25 9.81 -12.86
CA ARG A 41 -0.94 9.33 -12.42
C ARG A 41 -0.02 9.05 -13.60
N SER A 42 1.26 8.83 -13.31
CA SER A 42 2.32 8.56 -14.28
C SER A 42 2.00 7.34 -15.15
N VAL A 43 2.31 7.44 -16.44
CA VAL A 43 2.33 6.32 -17.38
C VAL A 43 3.78 6.12 -17.80
N VAL A 44 4.30 4.90 -17.63
CA VAL A 44 5.70 4.58 -17.86
C VAL A 44 5.79 3.45 -18.88
N LEU A 45 6.75 3.57 -19.82
CA LEU A 45 7.21 2.47 -20.64
C LEU A 45 8.49 1.92 -20.01
N TYR A 46 8.49 0.65 -19.61
CA TYR A 46 9.66 -0.03 -19.10
C TYR A 46 9.87 -1.36 -19.85
N THR A 47 11.10 -1.87 -19.81
CA THR A 47 11.47 -3.14 -20.43
C THR A 47 12.30 -3.94 -19.44
N THR A 48 12.07 -5.25 -19.38
CA THR A 48 12.89 -6.19 -18.63
C THR A 48 13.62 -7.11 -19.59
N PRO A 49 14.66 -7.82 -19.14
CA PRO A 49 15.13 -9.00 -19.85
C PRO A 49 14.03 -10.09 -19.88
N THR A 50 14.24 -11.14 -20.68
CA THR A 50 13.29 -12.26 -20.79
C THR A 50 13.15 -13.04 -19.48
N THR A 51 14.23 -13.17 -18.71
CA THR A 51 14.22 -13.62 -17.32
C THR A 51 14.32 -12.41 -16.41
N TYR A 52 13.34 -12.20 -15.54
CA TYR A 52 13.22 -10.99 -14.74
C TYR A 52 12.64 -11.25 -13.35
N ILE A 53 12.91 -10.34 -12.43
CA ILE A 53 12.35 -10.33 -11.08
C ILE A 53 10.91 -9.78 -11.16
N ASP A 54 9.93 -10.62 -10.88
CA ASP A 54 8.50 -10.26 -10.99
C ASP A 54 7.95 -9.67 -9.69
N ASP A 55 8.39 -10.19 -8.54
CA ASP A 55 7.90 -9.77 -7.23
C ASP A 55 8.92 -10.07 -6.14
N ILE A 56 8.97 -9.21 -5.13
CA ILE A 56 9.78 -9.39 -3.93
C ILE A 56 8.84 -9.17 -2.74
N THR A 57 8.81 -10.12 -1.81
CA THR A 57 8.11 -9.98 -0.53
C THR A 57 9.13 -9.96 0.58
N VAL A 58 9.05 -8.96 1.47
CA VAL A 58 9.91 -8.83 2.64
C VAL A 58 9.06 -8.79 3.91
N ILE A 59 9.39 -9.65 4.87
CA ILE A 59 8.86 -9.61 6.24
C ILE A 59 10.01 -9.34 7.18
N THR A 60 9.81 -8.40 8.11
CA THR A 60 10.83 -8.06 9.09
C THR A 60 10.42 -8.43 10.51
N ASN A 61 11.40 -8.84 11.31
CA ASN A 61 11.23 -9.10 12.73
C ASN A 61 12.49 -8.66 13.48
N VAL A 62 12.44 -8.64 14.82
CA VAL A 62 13.56 -8.26 15.66
C VAL A 62 13.64 -9.22 16.84
N GLU A 63 14.79 -9.88 16.99
CA GLU A 63 15.11 -10.72 18.13
C GLU A 63 16.27 -10.11 18.89
N GLN A 64 16.00 -9.60 20.11
CA GLN A 64 16.98 -8.86 20.90
C GLN A 64 17.50 -7.62 20.14
N ASP A 65 18.75 -7.63 19.67
CA ASP A 65 19.37 -6.58 18.86
C ASP A 65 19.62 -7.00 17.40
N ILE A 66 19.13 -8.18 17.01
CA ILE A 66 19.28 -8.74 15.67
C ILE A 66 18.01 -8.47 14.86
N GLY A 67 18.16 -7.75 13.76
CA GLY A 67 17.11 -7.58 12.75
C GLY A 67 17.04 -8.80 11.85
N LEU A 68 15.83 -9.33 11.65
CA LEU A 68 15.56 -10.43 10.72
C LEU A 68 14.84 -9.88 9.51
N VAL A 69 15.36 -10.17 8.31
CA VAL A 69 14.73 -9.82 7.02
C VAL A 69 14.50 -11.11 6.25
N THR A 70 13.29 -11.63 6.34
CA THR A 70 12.87 -12.81 5.57
C THR A 70 12.37 -12.35 4.21
N TYR A 71 12.84 -12.99 3.14
CA TYR A 71 12.49 -12.63 1.77
C TYR A 71 11.97 -13.81 0.97
N TRP A 72 11.09 -13.52 0.01
CA TRP A 72 10.69 -14.39 -1.09
C TRP A 72 10.75 -13.61 -2.40
N ILE A 73 11.33 -14.20 -3.43
CA ILE A 73 11.58 -13.57 -4.73
C ILE A 73 10.94 -14.46 -5.81
N SER A 74 10.05 -13.86 -6.60
CA SER A 74 9.46 -14.46 -7.79
C SER A 74 10.30 -14.07 -9.01
N VAL A 75 10.73 -15.05 -9.80
CA VAL A 75 11.43 -14.86 -11.07
C VAL A 75 10.59 -15.51 -12.16
N GLN A 76 10.41 -14.80 -13.28
CA GLN A 76 9.67 -15.28 -14.44
C GLN A 76 10.59 -15.44 -15.65
N GLY A 77 10.18 -16.25 -16.63
CA GLY A 77 10.86 -16.43 -17.93
C GLY A 77 11.87 -17.57 -18.02
N SER A 78 12.52 -17.97 -16.92
CA SER A 78 13.42 -19.14 -16.86
C SER A 78 13.38 -19.80 -15.49
N GLU A 79 13.53 -21.13 -15.44
CA GLU A 79 13.75 -21.89 -14.20
C GLU A 79 15.24 -22.08 -13.87
N HIS A 80 16.13 -21.72 -14.80
CA HIS A 80 17.58 -21.86 -14.66
C HIS A 80 18.24 -20.50 -14.45
N PHE A 81 18.31 -20.08 -13.19
CA PHE A 81 18.93 -18.82 -12.78
C PHE A 81 19.66 -18.97 -11.44
N GLN A 82 20.49 -17.98 -11.13
CA GLN A 82 21.09 -17.78 -9.81
C GLN A 82 20.64 -16.44 -9.25
N LEU A 83 20.35 -16.40 -7.96
CA LEU A 83 19.96 -15.19 -7.24
C LEU A 83 21.02 -14.84 -6.19
N GLU A 84 21.49 -13.60 -6.24
CA GLU A 84 22.27 -12.96 -5.19
C GLU A 84 21.41 -11.89 -4.52
N VAL A 85 21.40 -11.88 -3.19
CA VAL A 85 20.59 -10.96 -2.38
C VAL A 85 21.51 -10.27 -1.39
N HIS A 86 21.65 -8.95 -1.48
CA HIS A 86 22.43 -8.15 -0.55
C HIS A 86 21.53 -7.15 0.17
N LEU A 87 21.71 -7.00 1.48
CA LEU A 87 21.09 -5.93 2.25
C LEU A 87 22.17 -4.92 2.62
N LEU A 88 22.00 -3.70 2.14
CA LEU A 88 22.92 -2.59 2.36
C LEU A 88 22.36 -1.62 3.40
N ASP A 89 23.23 -1.08 4.25
CA ASP A 89 22.89 0.03 5.15
C ASP A 89 22.81 1.38 4.41
N ALA A 90 22.52 2.45 5.15
CA ALA A 90 22.34 3.79 4.59
C ALA A 90 23.63 4.37 3.97
N ASP A 91 24.80 3.84 4.33
CA ASP A 91 26.10 4.23 3.78
C ASP A 91 26.50 3.35 2.57
N GLY A 92 25.64 2.41 2.16
CA GLY A 92 25.88 1.50 1.04
C GLY A 92 26.77 0.30 1.38
N LYS A 93 26.99 0.00 2.66
CA LYS A 93 27.77 -1.17 3.08
C LYS A 93 26.86 -2.37 3.19
N VAL A 94 27.29 -3.50 2.61
CA VAL A 94 26.58 -4.79 2.77
C VAL A 94 26.66 -5.24 4.24
N VAL A 95 25.50 -5.30 4.89
CA VAL A 95 25.36 -5.74 6.29
C VAL A 95 24.87 -7.19 6.41
N ALA A 96 24.22 -7.71 5.37
CA ALA A 96 23.83 -9.11 5.27
C ALA A 96 23.73 -9.53 3.79
N HIS A 97 23.89 -10.82 3.52
CA HIS A 97 23.75 -11.39 2.18
C HIS A 97 23.15 -12.79 2.21
N GLY A 98 22.55 -13.19 1.10
CA GLY A 98 21.93 -14.49 0.90
C GLY A 98 21.87 -14.85 -0.58
N THR A 99 21.39 -16.06 -0.85
CA THR A 99 21.19 -16.57 -2.22
C THR A 99 19.86 -17.30 -2.32
N GLY A 100 19.42 -17.57 -3.55
CA GLY A 100 18.18 -18.29 -3.82
C GLY A 100 16.93 -17.42 -3.73
N ASN A 101 15.78 -18.03 -3.99
CA ASN A 101 14.49 -17.35 -4.10
C ASN A 101 13.80 -17.13 -2.75
N GLN A 102 14.30 -17.74 -1.67
CA GLN A 102 13.80 -17.52 -0.32
C GLN A 102 14.95 -17.63 0.69
N GLY A 103 14.89 -16.83 1.74
CA GLY A 103 15.90 -16.83 2.78
C GLY A 103 15.60 -15.87 3.91
N GLN A 104 16.47 -15.85 4.91
CA GLN A 104 16.39 -14.92 6.03
C GLN A 104 17.78 -14.33 6.27
N LEU A 105 17.87 -13.01 6.14
CA LEU A 105 19.07 -12.24 6.45
C LEU A 105 19.03 -11.80 7.90
N GLN A 106 20.20 -11.80 8.56
CA GLN A 106 20.36 -11.35 9.94
C GLN A 106 21.24 -10.10 9.96
N VAL A 107 20.78 -9.06 10.64
CA VAL A 107 21.46 -7.78 10.78
C VAL A 107 21.79 -7.58 12.26
N PRO A 108 23.04 -7.86 12.70
CA PRO A 108 23.46 -7.58 14.07
C PRO A 108 23.41 -6.08 14.37
N SER A 109 23.03 -5.72 15.60
CA SER A 109 22.92 -4.33 16.04
C SER A 109 22.07 -3.48 15.08
N VAL A 110 20.87 -3.97 14.81
CA VAL A 110 19.98 -3.41 13.78
C VAL A 110 19.57 -1.97 14.06
N ASN A 111 19.52 -1.15 13.01
CA ASN A 111 18.88 0.16 13.04
C ASN A 111 17.43 0.01 12.59
N LEU A 112 16.48 0.29 13.48
CA LEU A 112 15.07 0.08 13.19
C LEU A 112 14.46 1.27 12.46
N TRP A 113 13.48 0.97 11.60
CA TRP A 113 12.55 1.97 11.12
C TRP A 113 11.63 2.38 12.28
N TRP A 114 11.64 3.67 12.61
CA TRP A 114 10.79 4.27 13.63
C TRP A 114 9.93 5.40 13.04
N PRO A 115 8.69 5.58 13.53
CA PRO A 115 7.95 6.81 13.29
C PRO A 115 8.75 8.03 13.78
N TYR A 116 8.66 9.16 13.09
CA TYR A 116 9.61 10.26 13.29
C TYR A 116 9.61 10.94 14.65
N LEU A 117 8.52 10.79 15.41
CA LEU A 117 8.41 11.32 16.78
C LEU A 117 8.84 10.33 17.86
N MET A 118 9.30 9.13 17.50
CA MET A 118 9.59 8.05 18.46
C MET A 118 11.07 7.73 18.63
N HIS A 119 11.95 8.30 17.80
CA HIS A 119 13.37 7.97 17.82
C HIS A 119 14.22 9.14 17.31
N GLU A 120 15.46 9.25 17.79
CA GLU A 120 16.41 10.30 17.37
C GLU A 120 16.89 10.11 15.92
N HIS A 121 16.92 8.85 15.48
CA HIS A 121 17.23 8.46 14.10
C HIS A 121 16.04 7.67 13.53
N PRO A 122 14.93 8.35 13.19
CA PRO A 122 13.76 7.67 12.69
C PRO A 122 13.89 7.31 11.22
N ALA A 123 12.90 6.58 10.71
CA ALA A 123 12.77 6.27 9.28
C ALA A 123 14.04 5.63 8.67
N TYR A 124 14.77 4.84 9.46
CA TYR A 124 15.97 4.17 8.96
C TYR A 124 15.59 3.18 7.86
N MET A 125 16.25 3.30 6.70
CA MET A 125 16.00 2.47 5.52
C MET A 125 17.30 1.76 5.11
N TYR A 126 17.18 0.45 4.92
CA TYR A 126 18.15 -0.37 4.21
C TYR A 126 17.77 -0.46 2.73
N SER A 127 18.67 -1.01 1.93
CA SER A 127 18.46 -1.32 0.52
C SER A 127 18.66 -2.81 0.26
N LEU A 128 17.60 -3.53 -0.10
CA LEU A 128 17.66 -4.92 -0.52
C LEU A 128 17.90 -4.97 -2.03
N GLU A 129 19.12 -5.33 -2.40
CA GLU A 129 19.57 -5.48 -3.78
C GLU A 129 19.46 -6.94 -4.20
N VAL A 130 18.67 -7.20 -5.23
CA VAL A 130 18.46 -8.53 -5.78
C VAL A 130 18.98 -8.56 -7.21
N LYS A 131 19.89 -9.49 -7.47
CA LYS A 131 20.46 -9.72 -8.80
C LYS A 131 20.13 -11.14 -9.24
N VAL A 132 19.48 -11.26 -10.39
CA VAL A 132 19.27 -12.55 -11.06
C VAL A 132 20.23 -12.67 -12.23
N THR A 133 20.94 -13.78 -12.33
CA THR A 133 21.84 -14.08 -13.45
C THR A 133 21.45 -15.42 -14.07
N THR A 134 21.26 -15.45 -15.39
CA THR A 134 21.00 -16.68 -16.14
C THR A 134 22.29 -17.34 -16.62
N THR A 135 22.20 -18.58 -17.10
CA THR A 135 23.32 -19.29 -17.75
C THR A 135 23.85 -18.57 -18.99
N GLU A 136 23.00 -17.79 -19.66
CA GLU A 136 23.35 -16.94 -20.81
C GLU A 136 23.96 -15.58 -20.38
N SER A 137 24.23 -15.40 -19.09
CA SER A 137 24.74 -14.16 -18.48
C SER A 137 23.80 -12.95 -18.64
N VAL A 138 22.52 -13.19 -18.96
CA VAL A 138 21.49 -12.15 -18.90
C VAL A 138 21.22 -11.85 -17.43
N THR A 139 21.26 -10.57 -17.08
CA THR A 139 21.11 -10.11 -15.71
C THR A 139 19.94 -9.16 -15.60
N ASP A 140 19.06 -9.40 -14.63
CA ASP A 140 18.10 -8.42 -14.15
C ASP A 140 18.45 -8.03 -12.70
N TYR A 141 18.11 -6.81 -12.32
CA TYR A 141 18.52 -6.22 -11.05
C TYR A 141 17.44 -5.31 -10.50
N TYR A 142 17.10 -5.52 -9.23
CA TYR A 142 16.09 -4.74 -8.53
C TYR A 142 16.60 -4.28 -7.17
N THR A 143 16.23 -3.06 -6.80
CA THR A 143 16.55 -2.46 -5.51
C THR A 143 15.27 -2.11 -4.76
N LEU A 144 15.04 -2.76 -3.62
CA LEU A 144 13.88 -2.56 -2.77
C LEU A 144 14.30 -1.87 -1.45
N PRO A 145 13.78 -0.67 -1.14
CA PRO A 145 13.96 -0.07 0.19
C PRO A 145 13.30 -0.93 1.27
N VAL A 146 14.00 -1.18 2.39
CA VAL A 146 13.50 -2.00 3.50
C VAL A 146 13.66 -1.26 4.83
N GLY A 147 12.55 -1.04 5.54
CA GLY A 147 12.57 -0.58 6.93
C GLY A 147 12.31 -1.74 7.89
N ILE A 148 13.30 -2.08 8.73
CA ILE A 148 13.15 -3.17 9.71
C ILE A 148 12.34 -2.66 10.91
N ARG A 149 11.16 -3.25 11.15
CA ARG A 149 10.31 -2.89 12.28
C ARG A 149 9.37 -4.02 12.68
N THR A 150 8.87 -3.98 13.91
CA THR A 150 7.76 -4.85 14.34
C THR A 150 6.48 -4.04 14.53
N VAL A 151 5.35 -4.64 14.20
CA VAL A 151 4.00 -4.11 14.50
C VAL A 151 3.24 -5.18 15.28
N ALA A 152 2.61 -4.80 16.38
CA ALA A 152 1.79 -5.72 17.17
C ALA A 152 0.57 -5.01 17.74
N VAL A 153 -0.54 -5.73 17.83
CA VAL A 153 -1.77 -5.25 18.48
C VAL A 153 -2.06 -6.13 19.68
N THR A 154 -2.09 -5.51 20.85
CA THR A 154 -2.53 -6.14 22.09
C THR A 154 -4.02 -5.84 22.33
N LYS A 155 -4.59 -6.33 23.44
CA LYS A 155 -5.98 -6.02 23.81
C LYS A 155 -6.29 -4.53 23.94
N SER A 156 -5.29 -3.68 24.19
CA SER A 156 -5.51 -2.25 24.49
C SER A 156 -4.52 -1.30 23.84
N LYS A 157 -3.51 -1.80 23.13
CA LYS A 157 -2.43 -0.97 22.58
C LYS A 157 -2.00 -1.45 21.20
N PHE A 158 -1.78 -0.50 20.32
CA PHE A 158 -1.01 -0.67 19.09
C PHE A 158 0.47 -0.43 19.41
N LEU A 159 1.36 -1.31 18.98
CA LEU A 159 2.78 -1.28 19.27
C LEU A 159 3.57 -1.21 17.96
N ILE A 160 4.59 -0.34 17.92
CA ILE A 160 5.64 -0.36 16.92
C ILE A 160 6.96 -0.57 17.65
N ASN A 161 7.76 -1.55 17.24
CA ASN A 161 9.03 -1.93 17.89
C ASN A 161 8.87 -2.17 19.40
N GLY A 162 7.75 -2.81 19.78
CA GLY A 162 7.40 -3.10 21.17
C GLY A 162 6.97 -1.89 22.02
N LYS A 163 6.93 -0.68 21.45
CA LYS A 163 6.52 0.55 22.16
C LYS A 163 5.12 0.99 21.76
N PRO A 164 4.28 1.46 22.69
CA PRO A 164 2.95 1.98 22.36
C PRO A 164 3.01 3.13 21.36
N PHE A 165 2.26 3.01 20.27
CA PHE A 165 2.07 4.05 19.27
C PHE A 165 0.68 4.65 19.41
N TYR A 166 0.63 5.98 19.51
CA TYR A 166 -0.61 6.75 19.47
C TYR A 166 -0.70 7.45 18.12
N PHE A 167 -1.78 7.17 17.39
CA PHE A 167 -2.07 7.80 16.10
C PHE A 167 -2.50 9.25 16.33
N GLN A 168 -1.56 10.17 16.18
CA GLN A 168 -1.83 11.60 16.11
C GLN A 168 -1.86 11.97 14.62
N GLY A 169 -2.94 11.58 13.95
CA GLY A 169 -3.02 11.64 12.49
C GLY A 169 -4.23 12.37 11.94
N VAL A 170 -4.29 12.41 10.62
CA VAL A 170 -5.40 12.99 9.85
C VAL A 170 -5.92 12.01 8.79
N ASN A 171 -7.12 12.27 8.30
CA ASN A 171 -7.57 11.76 7.01
C ASN A 171 -7.15 12.79 5.95
N LYS A 172 -6.63 12.32 4.81
CA LYS A 172 -6.23 13.18 3.69
C LYS A 172 -6.99 12.71 2.44
N HIS A 173 -7.20 13.57 1.47
CA HIS A 173 -7.50 13.16 0.09
C HIS A 173 -6.30 13.48 -0.80
N GLU A 174 -6.07 12.65 -1.82
CA GLU A 174 -5.08 12.93 -2.88
C GLU A 174 -5.69 13.83 -3.95
N ASP A 175 -6.10 15.04 -3.59
CA ASP A 175 -6.57 16.04 -4.55
C ASP A 175 -6.16 17.49 -4.18
N SER A 176 -6.41 18.40 -5.11
CA SER A 176 -6.11 19.82 -4.97
C SER A 176 -7.13 20.67 -5.75
N ASP A 177 -7.23 21.94 -5.36
CA ASP A 177 -8.11 22.94 -5.96
C ASP A 177 -7.84 23.17 -7.46
N ILE A 178 -6.57 23.11 -7.89
CA ILE A 178 -6.19 23.37 -9.29
C ILE A 178 -6.06 22.08 -10.12
N ARG A 179 -5.43 21.03 -9.58
CA ARG A 179 -5.11 19.81 -10.36
C ARG A 179 -6.10 18.67 -10.12
N GLY A 180 -7.07 18.83 -9.22
CA GLY A 180 -7.89 17.72 -8.76
C GLY A 180 -6.99 16.59 -8.28
N LYS A 181 -7.28 15.36 -8.71
CA LYS A 181 -6.49 14.15 -8.45
C LYS A 181 -5.16 14.02 -9.21
N GLY A 182 -4.79 15.00 -10.04
CA GLY A 182 -3.55 14.98 -10.81
C GLY A 182 -2.33 15.06 -9.91
N PHE A 183 -1.38 14.14 -10.08
CA PHE A 183 -0.15 14.09 -9.30
C PHE A 183 0.73 15.35 -9.46
N ASP A 184 1.31 15.82 -8.35
CA ASP A 184 2.11 17.06 -8.28
C ASP A 184 3.12 17.06 -7.12
N TRP A 185 4.41 16.95 -7.45
CA TRP A 185 5.50 16.90 -6.48
C TRP A 185 5.55 18.10 -5.52
N PRO A 186 5.55 19.36 -6.00
CA PRO A 186 5.44 20.54 -5.13
C PRO A 186 4.30 20.49 -4.12
N LEU A 187 3.10 20.06 -4.53
CA LEU A 187 1.96 19.95 -3.63
C LEU A 187 2.17 18.84 -2.59
N LEU A 188 2.70 17.69 -3.02
CA LEU A 188 2.98 16.59 -2.12
C LEU A 188 4.01 16.99 -1.04
N VAL A 189 5.11 17.64 -1.43
CA VAL A 189 6.11 18.14 -0.49
C VAL A 189 5.52 19.20 0.45
N LYS A 190 4.68 20.11 -0.06
CA LYS A 190 3.95 21.09 0.77
C LYS A 190 3.09 20.38 1.82
N ASP A 191 2.31 19.39 1.41
CA ASP A 191 1.40 18.66 2.29
C ASP A 191 2.16 17.93 3.40
N PHE A 192 3.28 17.27 3.10
CA PHE A 192 4.10 16.63 4.12
C PHE A 192 4.75 17.62 5.09
N ASN A 193 5.14 18.81 4.62
CA ASN A 193 5.61 19.87 5.52
C ASN A 193 4.50 20.36 6.45
N LEU A 194 3.26 20.45 5.96
CA LEU A 194 2.09 20.80 6.77
C LEU A 194 1.75 19.71 7.79
N LEU A 195 1.81 18.44 7.41
CA LEU A 195 1.65 17.30 8.34
C LEU A 195 2.67 17.38 9.48
N ARG A 196 3.94 17.63 9.13
CA ARG A 196 4.99 17.81 10.14
C ARG A 196 4.75 19.03 11.01
N TRP A 197 4.33 20.15 10.44
CA TRP A 197 4.01 21.37 11.18
C TRP A 197 2.84 21.18 12.17
N LEU A 198 1.83 20.41 11.78
CA LEU A 198 0.72 20.00 12.64
C LEU A 198 1.15 19.06 13.79
N GLY A 199 2.33 18.46 13.68
CA GLY A 199 2.77 17.37 14.56
C GLY A 199 2.06 16.05 14.28
N ALA A 200 1.53 15.87 13.06
CA ALA A 200 0.90 14.63 12.67
C ALA A 200 1.97 13.54 12.48
N ASN A 201 1.73 12.33 13.01
CA ASN A 201 2.62 11.18 12.90
C ASN A 201 2.06 10.04 12.04
N SER A 202 0.83 10.19 11.58
CA SER A 202 0.17 9.21 10.74
C SER A 202 -0.88 9.86 9.82
N PHE A 203 -1.26 9.18 8.75
CA PHE A 203 -2.52 9.47 8.08
C PHE A 203 -3.18 8.20 7.50
N ARG A 204 -4.45 8.32 7.17
CA ARG A 204 -5.23 7.30 6.47
C ARG A 204 -5.38 7.70 5.00
N THR A 205 -5.19 6.76 4.07
CA THR A 205 -5.39 6.98 2.62
C THR A 205 -6.88 7.03 2.26
N SER A 206 -7.63 7.90 2.93
CA SER A 206 -9.07 8.06 2.73
C SER A 206 -9.38 8.48 1.29
N HIS A 207 -10.14 7.72 0.50
CA HIS A 207 -10.62 6.35 0.76
C HIS A 207 -10.26 5.47 -0.43
N TYR A 208 -8.98 5.37 -0.77
CA TYR A 208 -8.45 4.63 -1.91
C TYR A 208 -6.91 4.55 -1.85
N PRO A 209 -6.28 3.59 -2.54
CA PRO A 209 -4.83 3.49 -2.60
C PRO A 209 -4.24 4.77 -3.20
N TYR A 210 -3.22 5.30 -2.55
CA TYR A 210 -2.52 6.52 -3.01
C TYR A 210 -1.48 6.19 -4.08
N SER A 211 -0.87 7.23 -4.66
CA SER A 211 0.32 7.08 -5.49
C SER A 211 1.47 6.48 -4.67
N GLU A 212 2.32 5.67 -5.33
CA GLU A 212 3.46 5.00 -4.68
C GLU A 212 4.44 6.03 -4.12
N GLU A 213 4.59 7.17 -4.81
CA GLU A 213 5.41 8.29 -4.39
C GLU A 213 5.01 8.83 -3.01
N VAL A 214 3.72 8.80 -2.66
CA VAL A 214 3.26 9.20 -1.32
C VAL A 214 3.75 8.20 -0.27
N LEU A 215 3.61 6.90 -0.51
CA LEU A 215 4.06 5.86 0.43
C LEU A 215 5.58 5.85 0.59
N GLN A 216 6.32 6.06 -0.51
CA GLN A 216 7.78 6.23 -0.48
C GLN A 216 8.22 7.43 0.38
N LEU A 217 7.47 8.54 0.35
CA LEU A 217 7.72 9.67 1.26
C LEU A 217 7.35 9.33 2.70
N CYS A 218 6.28 8.57 2.93
CA CYS A 218 5.92 8.12 4.28
C CYS A 218 7.03 7.27 4.91
N ASP A 219 7.59 6.34 4.13
CA ASP A 219 8.72 5.52 4.56
C ASP A 219 9.91 6.39 4.94
N ARG A 220 10.30 7.32 4.07
CA ARG A 220 11.47 8.19 4.28
C ARG A 220 11.28 9.23 5.38
N TYR A 221 10.04 9.64 5.65
CA TYR A 221 9.73 10.65 6.67
C TYR A 221 9.25 10.04 7.98
N GLY A 222 9.10 8.72 8.07
CA GLY A 222 8.64 8.07 9.30
C GLY A 222 7.19 8.42 9.64
N ILE A 223 6.32 8.57 8.63
CA ILE A 223 4.89 8.81 8.80
C ILE A 223 4.16 7.48 8.66
N VAL A 224 3.36 7.13 9.67
CA VAL A 224 2.65 5.85 9.69
C VAL A 224 1.37 5.93 8.85
N VAL A 225 1.07 4.88 8.09
CA VAL A 225 -0.06 4.85 7.15
C VAL A 225 -1.04 3.75 7.54
N ILE A 226 -2.32 4.12 7.53
CA ILE A 226 -3.44 3.19 7.41
C ILE A 226 -3.84 3.19 5.94
N ASP A 227 -3.52 2.10 5.22
CA ASP A 227 -3.72 2.03 3.78
C ASP A 227 -5.07 1.40 3.45
N GLU A 228 -5.84 2.03 2.59
CA GLU A 228 -7.27 1.81 2.43
C GLU A 228 -7.66 1.57 0.97
N CYS A 229 -8.49 0.56 0.76
CA CYS A 229 -9.11 0.30 -0.54
C CYS A 229 -10.27 1.28 -0.83
N PRO A 230 -10.74 1.37 -2.10
CA PRO A 230 -11.93 2.16 -2.47
C PRO A 230 -13.28 1.63 -1.96
N GLY A 231 -13.30 0.85 -0.89
CA GLY A 231 -14.47 0.22 -0.29
C GLY A 231 -15.38 1.16 0.50
N VAL A 232 -15.79 2.28 -0.10
CA VAL A 232 -16.67 3.30 0.49
C VAL A 232 -18.06 3.29 -0.14
N GLY A 233 -19.09 3.71 0.59
CA GLY A 233 -20.44 3.86 0.04
C GLY A 233 -21.17 2.54 -0.23
N ILE A 234 -20.73 1.45 0.40
CA ILE A 234 -21.36 0.11 0.29
C ILE A 234 -22.61 0.07 1.16
N VAL A 235 -23.70 0.71 0.67
CA VAL A 235 -24.91 0.95 1.47
C VAL A 235 -26.11 0.07 1.10
N LEU A 236 -26.15 -0.46 -0.13
CA LEU A 236 -27.30 -1.21 -0.64
C LEU A 236 -27.09 -2.73 -0.52
N PRO A 237 -28.15 -3.53 -0.23
CA PRO A 237 -28.02 -4.98 -0.10
C PRO A 237 -27.36 -5.70 -1.30
N GLN A 238 -27.62 -5.23 -2.53
CA GLN A 238 -27.04 -5.79 -3.74
C GLN A 238 -25.52 -5.58 -3.87
N SER A 239 -24.94 -4.59 -3.16
CA SER A 239 -23.50 -4.34 -3.15
C SER A 239 -22.72 -5.37 -2.32
N PHE A 240 -23.41 -6.26 -1.61
CA PHE A 240 -22.83 -7.38 -0.86
C PHE A 240 -22.92 -8.72 -1.60
N GLY A 241 -23.26 -8.70 -2.90
CA GLY A 241 -23.33 -9.90 -3.74
C GLY A 241 -21.96 -10.48 -4.10
N ASN A 242 -21.95 -11.70 -4.64
CA ASN A 242 -20.72 -12.42 -5.01
C ASN A 242 -19.85 -11.66 -6.02
N GLU A 243 -20.44 -10.94 -6.96
CA GLU A 243 -19.70 -10.14 -7.95
C GLU A 243 -18.93 -9.00 -7.28
N SER A 244 -19.62 -8.22 -6.42
CA SER A 244 -19.01 -7.16 -5.63
C SER A 244 -17.95 -7.70 -4.65
N LEU A 245 -18.15 -8.90 -4.10
CA LEU A 245 -17.17 -9.53 -3.22
C LEU A 245 -15.92 -9.94 -3.99
N ARG A 246 -16.07 -10.61 -5.13
CA ARG A 246 -14.94 -11.02 -5.98
C ARG A 246 -14.10 -9.82 -6.41
N HIS A 247 -14.75 -8.76 -6.89
CA HIS A 247 -14.02 -7.56 -7.29
C HIS A 247 -13.30 -6.89 -6.10
N HIS A 248 -13.91 -6.88 -4.91
CA HIS A 248 -13.26 -6.33 -3.72
C HIS A 248 -12.07 -7.17 -3.25
N LEU A 249 -12.14 -8.50 -3.38
CA LEU A 249 -11.00 -9.38 -3.12
C LEU A 249 -9.84 -9.05 -4.07
N GLU A 250 -10.11 -8.93 -5.37
CA GLU A 250 -9.11 -8.53 -6.39
C GLU A 250 -8.47 -7.18 -6.04
N VAL A 251 -9.27 -6.17 -5.67
CA VAL A 251 -8.75 -4.85 -5.28
C VAL A 251 -7.87 -4.90 -4.02
N MET A 252 -8.23 -5.74 -3.03
CA MET A 252 -7.39 -5.94 -1.84
C MET A 252 -6.11 -6.69 -2.18
N GLU A 253 -6.15 -7.65 -3.10
CA GLU A 253 -4.98 -8.36 -3.61
C GLU A 253 -4.00 -7.40 -4.31
N GLU A 254 -4.51 -6.54 -5.20
CA GLU A 254 -3.70 -5.51 -5.86
C GLU A 254 -3.07 -4.53 -4.88
N LEU A 255 -3.86 -4.01 -3.91
CA LEU A 255 -3.38 -3.08 -2.88
C LEU A 255 -2.25 -3.70 -2.05
N VAL A 256 -2.49 -4.89 -1.47
CA VAL A 256 -1.49 -5.54 -0.60
C VAL A 256 -0.27 -5.96 -1.42
N ARG A 257 -0.45 -6.54 -2.63
CA ARG A 257 0.67 -6.95 -3.48
C ARG A 257 1.59 -5.76 -3.80
N ARG A 258 1.02 -4.59 -4.11
CA ARG A 258 1.78 -3.38 -4.41
C ARG A 258 2.48 -2.82 -3.17
N ASP A 259 1.78 -2.74 -2.05
CA ASP A 259 2.21 -1.88 -0.94
C ASP A 259 2.81 -2.64 0.27
N LYS A 260 2.81 -3.99 0.28
CA LYS A 260 3.29 -4.84 1.39
C LYS A 260 4.70 -4.52 1.90
N ASN A 261 5.58 -3.99 1.04
CA ASN A 261 6.97 -3.73 1.41
C ASN A 261 7.19 -2.33 2.01
N HIS A 262 6.16 -1.48 2.08
CA HIS A 262 6.28 -0.15 2.70
C HIS A 262 6.29 -0.25 4.23
N PRO A 263 7.42 0.02 4.91
CA PRO A 263 7.45 0.03 6.37
C PRO A 263 6.47 1.05 6.98
N ALA A 264 6.10 2.12 6.27
CA ALA A 264 5.09 3.05 6.74
C ALA A 264 3.69 2.42 6.93
N VAL A 265 3.32 1.40 6.14
CA VAL A 265 1.98 0.81 6.17
C VAL A 265 1.85 -0.18 7.32
N VAL A 266 1.03 0.14 8.33
CA VAL A 266 0.89 -0.69 9.54
C VAL A 266 -0.51 -1.30 9.70
N MET A 267 -1.44 -0.95 8.81
CA MET A 267 -2.82 -1.41 8.85
C MET A 267 -3.46 -1.31 7.47
N TRP A 268 -4.15 -2.37 7.06
CA TRP A 268 -5.01 -2.39 5.88
C TRP A 268 -6.47 -2.12 6.26
N SER A 269 -7.08 -1.11 5.65
CA SER A 269 -8.50 -0.80 5.78
C SER A 269 -9.28 -1.34 4.59
N VAL A 270 -10.22 -2.25 4.87
CA VAL A 270 -10.99 -2.97 3.85
C VAL A 270 -12.30 -2.26 3.47
N ALA A 271 -12.70 -1.19 4.17
CA ALA A 271 -13.88 -0.40 3.85
C ALA A 271 -13.99 0.87 4.70
N ASN A 272 -14.67 1.88 4.16
CA ASN A 272 -15.14 3.05 4.90
C ASN A 272 -16.67 3.08 4.96
N GLU A 273 -17.23 3.21 6.16
CA GLU A 273 -18.67 3.42 6.42
C GLU A 273 -19.63 2.51 5.62
N PRO A 274 -19.40 1.18 5.56
CA PRO A 274 -20.36 0.31 4.91
C PRO A 274 -21.62 0.15 5.77
N SER A 275 -22.75 -0.21 5.16
CA SER A 275 -23.96 -0.67 5.86
C SER A 275 -23.75 -2.05 6.51
N SER A 276 -22.84 -2.13 7.48
CA SER A 276 -22.35 -3.36 8.11
C SER A 276 -23.38 -4.11 8.95
N ALA A 277 -24.51 -3.46 9.28
CA ALA A 277 -25.63 -4.08 9.99
C ALA A 277 -26.52 -4.95 9.08
N LEU A 278 -26.36 -4.87 7.75
CA LEU A 278 -27.14 -5.69 6.82
C LEU A 278 -26.75 -7.16 6.94
N LYS A 279 -27.75 -8.07 6.87
CA LYS A 279 -27.54 -9.53 6.93
C LYS A 279 -26.40 -10.06 6.04
N PRO A 280 -26.27 -9.67 4.75
CA PRO A 280 -25.19 -10.18 3.90
C PRO A 280 -23.79 -9.63 4.26
N ALA A 281 -23.70 -8.51 4.99
CA ALA A 281 -22.42 -7.84 5.28
C ALA A 281 -21.50 -8.71 6.15
N ALA A 282 -22.07 -9.52 7.06
CA ALA A 282 -21.28 -10.37 7.96
C ALA A 282 -20.43 -11.40 7.19
N TYR A 283 -21.03 -12.11 6.22
CA TYR A 283 -20.30 -13.06 5.38
C TYR A 283 -19.29 -12.34 4.48
N TYR A 284 -19.72 -11.25 3.86
CA TYR A 284 -18.91 -10.45 2.95
C TYR A 284 -17.60 -9.99 3.60
N PHE A 285 -17.69 -9.26 4.72
CA PHE A 285 -16.51 -8.72 5.39
C PHE A 285 -15.68 -9.78 6.11
N LYS A 286 -16.30 -10.85 6.63
CA LYS A 286 -15.52 -11.98 7.17
C LYS A 286 -14.62 -12.59 6.11
N THR A 287 -15.15 -12.83 4.91
CA THR A 287 -14.40 -13.39 3.78
C THR A 287 -13.30 -12.43 3.33
N LEU A 288 -13.63 -11.15 3.16
CA LEU A 288 -12.68 -10.11 2.75
C LEU A 288 -11.53 -9.97 3.74
N ILE A 289 -11.81 -9.81 5.04
CA ILE A 289 -10.79 -9.67 6.09
C ILE A 289 -9.92 -10.93 6.19
N THR A 290 -10.52 -12.12 6.06
CA THR A 290 -9.76 -13.39 6.10
C THR A 290 -8.82 -13.49 4.90
N HIS A 291 -9.27 -13.09 3.72
CA HIS A 291 -8.45 -13.07 2.52
C HIS A 291 -7.32 -12.04 2.63
N THR A 292 -7.61 -10.79 3.01
CA THR A 292 -6.58 -9.75 3.22
C THR A 292 -5.51 -10.20 4.20
N LYS A 293 -5.89 -10.84 5.31
CA LYS A 293 -4.92 -11.39 6.29
C LYS A 293 -4.05 -12.52 5.75
N ALA A 294 -4.47 -13.22 4.71
CA ALA A 294 -3.69 -14.29 4.10
C ALA A 294 -2.69 -13.78 3.06
N LEU A 295 -2.85 -12.53 2.59
CA LEU A 295 -1.96 -11.89 1.62
C LEU A 295 -0.72 -11.28 2.27
N ASP A 296 -0.85 -10.76 3.48
CA ASP A 296 0.22 -10.13 4.26
C ASP A 296 0.66 -11.09 5.38
N LEU A 297 1.77 -11.80 5.13
CA LEU A 297 2.25 -12.98 5.87
C LEU A 297 2.93 -12.65 7.22
#